data_AF-A0A1V4X701-F1
#
_entry.id   AF-A0A1V4X701-F1
#
_cell.length_a   1.000
_cell.length_b   1.000
_cell.length_c   1.000
_cell.angle_alpha   90.00
_cell.angle_beta   90.00
_cell.angle_gamma   90.00
#
_symmetry.space_group_name_H-M   'P 1'
#
loop_
_entity.id
_entity.type
_entity.pdbx_description
1 polymer ?
#
loop_
_entity_poly.entity_id
_entity_poly.type
_entity_poly.pdbx_seq_one_letter_code
_entity_poly.pdbx_strand_id
1 'polypeptide(L)'
;MAFWGAPTPNADHAAAACRAALACQEELKVLQESWKRRGKPLFHQRIGINSGEVIVGNMGSASRLNYTVVGDTVNTASRFEGLNKLYGTRIIIGESTRALVKDEFVARPLDFVSVKGSARGVRIYELMAEAATADERTRSIARLAGDALDSYLGRRWDEAAECCRKILELNHGDEPARILMERCLRYRETPPPEDWDGIHRVESK
;
A
#
# COMPACT_ATOMS: atom_id res chain seq x y z
N MET A 1 11.15 -11.44 5.71
CA MET A 1 11.61 -10.45 4.71
C MET A 1 12.01 -11.21 3.45
N ALA A 2 11.72 -10.68 2.27
CA ALA A 2 12.18 -11.20 0.99
C ALA A 2 12.63 -10.03 0.11
N PHE A 3 13.55 -10.27 -0.82
CA PHE A 3 14.04 -9.26 -1.76
C PHE A 3 14.31 -9.91 -3.12
N TRP A 4 14.27 -9.08 -4.17
CA TRP A 4 14.51 -9.47 -5.56
C TRP A 4 15.62 -8.59 -6.13
N GLY A 5 16.36 -9.11 -7.12
CA GLY A 5 17.48 -8.40 -7.75
C GLY A 5 18.85 -8.70 -7.13
N ALA A 6 18.91 -9.57 -6.12
CA ALA A 6 20.14 -10.14 -5.59
C ALA A 6 19.91 -11.58 -5.11
N PRO A 7 20.92 -12.47 -5.14
CA PRO A 7 22.29 -12.25 -5.64
C PRO A 7 22.36 -12.09 -7.16
N THR A 8 21.37 -12.60 -7.89
CA THR A 8 21.29 -12.45 -9.35
C THR A 8 20.45 -11.23 -9.70
N PRO A 9 20.91 -10.37 -10.62
CA PRO A 9 20.10 -9.27 -11.15
C PRO A 9 18.76 -9.77 -11.69
N ASN A 10 17.70 -8.98 -11.46
CA ASN A 10 16.37 -9.25 -11.99
C ASN A 10 15.77 -7.92 -12.46
N ALA A 11 15.62 -7.75 -13.77
CA ALA A 11 15.02 -6.55 -14.34
C ALA A 11 13.55 -6.38 -13.92
N ASP A 12 12.84 -7.50 -13.76
CA ASP A 12 11.42 -7.53 -13.39
C ASP A 12 11.21 -7.68 -11.88
N HIS A 13 12.18 -7.26 -11.07
CA HIS A 13 12.16 -7.45 -9.61
C HIS A 13 10.87 -6.91 -8.96
N ALA A 14 10.38 -5.75 -9.41
CA ALA A 14 9.18 -5.13 -8.86
C ALA A 14 7.91 -5.92 -9.20
N ALA A 15 7.78 -6.35 -10.47
CA ALA A 15 6.65 -7.16 -10.92
C ALA A 15 6.65 -8.55 -10.26
N ALA A 16 7.82 -9.17 -10.12
CA ALA A 16 7.98 -10.45 -9.41
C ALA A 16 7.55 -10.33 -7.93
N ALA A 17 7.95 -9.26 -7.25
CA ALA A 17 7.54 -9.00 -5.86
C ALA A 17 6.02 -8.80 -5.74
N CYS A 18 5.40 -8.06 -6.68
CA CYS A 18 3.96 -7.82 -6.70
C CYS A 18 3.16 -9.11 -6.95
N ARG A 19 3.57 -9.93 -7.93
CA ARG A 19 2.97 -11.25 -8.18
C ARG A 19 3.07 -12.17 -6.97
N ALA A 20 4.26 -12.23 -6.36
CA ALA A 20 4.46 -13.04 -5.15
C ALA A 20 3.53 -12.59 -4.00
N ALA A 21 3.37 -11.28 -3.80
CA ALA A 21 2.49 -10.76 -2.76
C ALA A 21 1.00 -11.09 -3.02
N LEU A 22 0.54 -10.97 -4.26
CA LEU A 22 -0.82 -11.35 -4.65
C LEU A 22 -1.05 -12.86 -4.46
N ALA A 23 -0.09 -13.69 -4.89
CA ALA A 23 -0.15 -15.14 -4.71
C ALA A 23 -0.18 -15.55 -3.23
N CYS A 24 0.60 -14.89 -2.36
CA CYS A 24 0.55 -15.12 -0.92
C CYS A 24 -0.84 -14.81 -0.33
N GLN A 25 -1.49 -13.72 -0.77
CA GLN A 25 -2.84 -13.40 -0.31
C GLN A 25 -3.87 -14.42 -0.79
N GLU A 26 -3.75 -14.88 -2.03
CA GLU A 26 -4.67 -15.89 -2.57
C GLU A 26 -4.54 -17.22 -1.84
N GLU A 27 -3.32 -17.71 -1.63
CA GLU A 27 -3.13 -18.95 -0.89
C GLU A 27 -3.53 -18.84 0.58
N LEU A 28 -3.34 -17.67 1.19
CA LEU A 28 -3.81 -17.46 2.55
C LEU A 28 -5.35 -17.59 2.63
N LYS A 29 -6.11 -17.17 1.62
CA LYS A 29 -7.57 -17.36 1.59
C LYS A 29 -7.92 -18.85 1.58
N VAL A 30 -7.28 -19.63 0.71
CA VAL A 30 -7.49 -21.09 0.61
C VAL A 30 -7.19 -21.78 1.94
N LEU A 31 -6.08 -21.42 2.57
CA LEU A 31 -5.69 -21.93 3.89
C LEU A 31 -6.68 -21.54 4.98
N GLN A 32 -7.15 -20.29 4.99
CA GLN A 32 -8.14 -19.80 5.95
C GLN A 32 -9.47 -20.57 5.85
N GLU A 33 -9.95 -20.90 4.65
CA GLU A 33 -11.16 -21.72 4.49
C GLU A 33 -10.99 -23.12 5.08
N SER A 34 -9.83 -23.75 4.85
CA SER A 34 -9.47 -25.04 5.46
C SER A 34 -9.39 -24.95 6.99
N TRP A 35 -8.75 -23.91 7.53
CA TRP A 35 -8.63 -23.70 8.97
C TRP A 35 -9.95 -23.39 9.65
N LYS A 36 -10.82 -22.60 8.99
CA LYS A 36 -12.16 -22.30 9.48
C LYS A 36 -12.97 -23.58 9.66
N ARG A 37 -12.95 -24.49 8.68
CA ARG A 37 -13.60 -25.81 8.77
C ARG A 37 -13.06 -26.68 9.90
N ARG A 38 -11.80 -26.47 10.30
CA ARG A 38 -11.11 -27.20 11.37
C ARG A 38 -11.18 -26.49 12.73
N GLY A 39 -11.93 -25.40 12.86
CA GLY A 39 -12.02 -24.62 14.10
C GLY A 39 -10.69 -24.00 14.54
N LYS A 40 -9.77 -23.73 13.60
CA LYS A 40 -8.46 -23.14 13.90
C LYS A 40 -8.53 -21.60 13.87
N PRO A 41 -7.66 -20.92 14.65
CA PRO A 41 -7.57 -19.46 14.58
C PRO A 41 -7.16 -19.02 13.17
N LEU A 42 -7.78 -17.94 12.70
CA LEU A 42 -7.44 -17.31 11.43
C LEU A 42 -6.49 -16.15 11.70
N PHE A 43 -5.46 -16.00 10.86
CA PHE A 43 -4.58 -14.83 10.88
C PHE A 43 -4.58 -14.15 9.52
N HIS A 44 -4.29 -12.87 9.52
CA HIS A 44 -4.12 -12.09 8.29
C HIS A 44 -2.65 -11.73 8.10
N GLN A 45 -2.21 -11.67 6.85
CA GLN A 45 -0.88 -11.20 6.47
C GLN A 45 -0.98 -9.83 5.82
N ARG A 46 -0.09 -8.92 6.21
CA ARG A 46 0.13 -7.63 5.55
C ARG A 46 1.50 -7.65 4.90
N ILE A 47 1.60 -6.98 3.76
CA ILE A 47 2.83 -6.92 2.96
C ILE A 47 3.09 -5.47 2.57
N GLY A 48 4.33 -5.02 2.78
CA GLY A 48 4.84 -3.74 2.29
C GLY A 48 5.94 -3.98 1.26
N ILE A 49 5.85 -3.30 0.11
CA ILE A 49 6.81 -3.46 -1.00
C ILE A 49 7.35 -2.08 -1.39
N ASN A 50 8.67 -1.97 -1.50
CA ASN A 50 9.31 -0.77 -2.00
C ASN A 50 10.49 -1.13 -2.91
N SER A 51 10.74 -0.29 -3.91
CA SER A 51 11.83 -0.45 -4.87
C SER A 51 12.82 0.70 -4.72
N GLY A 52 14.11 0.40 -4.81
CA GLY A 52 15.17 1.40 -4.67
C GLY A 52 16.50 0.77 -4.32
N GLU A 53 17.52 1.62 -4.22
CA GLU A 53 18.87 1.19 -3.88
C GLU A 53 18.95 0.65 -2.44
N VAL A 54 19.73 -0.41 -2.29
CA VAL A 54 19.97 -1.14 -1.05
C VAL A 54 21.36 -1.75 -1.08
N ILE A 55 21.91 -2.02 0.10
CA ILE A 55 23.16 -2.78 0.25
C ILE A 55 22.79 -4.22 0.56
N VAL A 56 23.27 -5.16 -0.27
CA VAL A 56 23.07 -6.61 -0.07
C VAL A 56 24.43 -7.27 0.12
N GLY A 57 24.54 -8.19 1.09
CA GLY A 57 25.75 -8.98 1.27
C GLY A 57 25.75 -9.81 2.55
N ASN A 58 26.87 -10.49 2.79
CA ASN A 58 27.12 -11.19 4.05
C ASN A 58 27.40 -10.15 5.15
N MET A 59 26.50 -10.06 6.13
CA MET A 59 26.64 -9.17 7.28
C MET A 59 26.61 -9.97 8.57
N GLY A 60 27.44 -9.57 9.54
CA GLY A 60 27.51 -10.19 10.85
C GLY A 60 28.95 -10.36 11.34
N SER A 61 29.12 -11.05 12.46
CA SER A 61 30.44 -11.37 13.00
C SER A 61 31.07 -12.54 12.25
N ALA A 62 32.38 -12.74 12.44
CA ALA A 62 33.09 -13.91 11.88
C ALA A 62 32.46 -15.26 12.28
N SER A 63 31.78 -15.32 13.44
CA SER A 63 31.09 -16.51 13.94
C SER A 63 29.64 -16.65 13.47
N ARG A 64 29.01 -15.59 12.93
CA ARG A 64 27.62 -15.58 12.45
C ARG A 64 27.44 -14.59 11.31
N LEU A 65 27.55 -15.09 10.08
CA LEU A 65 27.29 -14.34 8.86
C LEU A 65 25.87 -14.67 8.35
N ASN A 66 25.11 -13.63 8.02
CA ASN A 66 23.83 -13.73 7.34
C ASN A 66 23.87 -12.96 6.02
N TYR A 67 23.47 -13.60 4.93
CA TYR A 67 23.24 -12.88 3.67
C TYR A 67 21.94 -12.09 3.80
N THR A 68 22.04 -10.77 3.86
CA THR A 68 20.90 -9.89 4.16
C THR A 68 20.97 -8.58 3.37
N VAL A 69 19.91 -7.79 3.47
CA VAL A 69 19.75 -6.50 2.81
C VAL A 69 19.50 -5.40 3.84
N VAL A 70 20.15 -4.25 3.66
CA VAL A 70 20.00 -3.07 4.53
C VAL A 70 19.90 -1.81 3.67
N GLY A 71 19.07 -0.86 4.11
CA GLY A 71 18.92 0.44 3.46
C GLY A 71 17.56 1.07 3.78
N ASP A 72 17.44 2.36 3.48
CA ASP A 72 16.20 3.11 3.73
C ASP A 72 15.01 2.58 2.93
N THR A 73 15.26 2.03 1.74
CA THR A 73 14.26 1.31 0.94
C THR A 73 13.65 0.14 1.71
N VAL A 74 14.46 -0.64 2.42
CA VAL A 74 14.03 -1.80 3.24
C VAL A 74 13.20 -1.32 4.43
N ASN A 75 13.69 -0.30 5.13
CA ASN A 75 12.98 0.30 6.27
C ASN A 75 11.62 0.87 5.84
N THR A 76 11.56 1.49 4.67
CA THR A 76 10.33 2.05 4.09
C THR A 76 9.32 0.94 3.75
N ALA A 77 9.76 -0.16 3.13
CA ALA A 77 8.91 -1.31 2.88
C ALA A 77 8.34 -1.90 4.19
N SER A 78 9.15 -1.99 5.26
CA SER A 78 8.68 -2.45 6.57
C SER A 78 7.61 -1.53 7.16
N ARG A 79 7.70 -0.22 6.95
CA ARG A 79 6.67 0.73 7.42
C ARG A 79 5.36 0.58 6.66
N PHE A 80 5.43 0.31 5.35
CA PHE A 80 4.25 0.04 4.53
C PHE A 80 3.47 -1.19 5.03
N GLU A 81 4.15 -2.24 5.49
CA GLU A 81 3.49 -3.38 6.15
C GLU A 81 2.66 -2.93 7.36
N GLY A 82 3.22 -2.08 8.22
CA GLY A 82 2.49 -1.52 9.37
C GLY A 82 1.30 -0.64 8.96
N LEU A 83 1.47 0.21 7.94
CA LEU A 83 0.41 1.11 7.45
C LEU A 83 -0.81 0.39 6.91
N ASN A 84 -0.67 -0.84 6.41
CA ASN A 84 -1.81 -1.64 5.99
C ASN A 84 -2.85 -1.80 7.11
N LYS A 85 -2.44 -1.80 8.39
CA LYS A 85 -3.37 -1.85 9.52
C LYS A 85 -4.24 -0.60 9.59
N LEU A 86 -3.65 0.57 9.35
CA LEU A 86 -4.35 1.85 9.39
C LEU A 86 -5.36 1.95 8.25
N TYR A 87 -4.96 1.58 7.04
CA TYR A 87 -5.80 1.68 5.85
C TYR A 87 -6.69 0.45 5.61
N GLY A 88 -6.66 -0.56 6.48
CA GLY A 88 -7.43 -1.80 6.32
C GLY A 88 -7.05 -2.64 5.09
N THR A 89 -5.89 -2.38 4.48
CA THR A 89 -5.41 -3.05 3.27
C THR A 89 -4.57 -4.29 3.58
N ARG A 90 -4.20 -5.05 2.55
CA ARG A 90 -3.31 -6.22 2.68
C ARG A 90 -1.93 -6.05 2.06
N ILE A 91 -1.84 -5.30 0.95
CA ILE A 91 -0.57 -5.04 0.26
C ILE A 91 -0.47 -3.55 -0.01
N ILE A 92 0.57 -2.90 0.54
CA ILE A 92 0.93 -1.52 0.20
C ILE A 92 2.23 -1.52 -0.59
N ILE A 93 2.24 -0.75 -1.68
CA ILE A 93 3.42 -0.49 -2.49
C ILE A 93 3.76 1.00 -2.48
N GLY A 94 5.05 1.30 -2.49
CA GLY A 94 5.54 2.68 -2.67
C GLY A 94 5.44 3.17 -4.09
N GLU A 95 5.55 4.49 -4.27
CA GLU A 95 5.54 5.16 -5.58
C GLU A 95 6.59 4.61 -6.55
N SER A 96 7.81 4.31 -6.10
CA SER A 96 8.86 3.75 -6.95
C SER A 96 8.48 2.38 -7.50
N THR A 97 7.92 1.50 -6.67
CA THR A 97 7.40 0.20 -7.12
C THR A 97 6.24 0.40 -8.09
N ARG A 98 5.29 1.30 -7.76
CA ARG A 98 4.13 1.59 -8.62
C ARG A 98 4.57 2.07 -10.00
N ALA A 99 5.58 2.94 -10.09
CA ALA A 99 6.09 3.46 -11.36
C ALA A 99 6.64 2.34 -12.26
N LEU A 100 7.34 1.36 -11.68
CA LEU A 100 7.92 0.23 -12.41
C LEU A 100 6.87 -0.77 -12.93
N VAL A 101 5.74 -0.90 -12.24
CA VAL A 101 4.74 -1.95 -12.53
C VAL A 101 3.42 -1.38 -13.05
N LYS A 102 3.43 -0.13 -13.53
CA LYS A 102 2.21 0.66 -13.69
C LYS A 102 1.20 0.06 -14.67
N ASP A 103 1.72 -0.62 -15.68
CA ASP A 103 0.97 -1.19 -16.81
C ASP A 103 0.60 -2.67 -16.59
N GLU A 104 1.27 -3.35 -15.66
CA GLU A 104 1.06 -4.78 -15.36
C GLU A 104 0.05 -5.01 -14.22
N PHE A 105 -0.20 -4.01 -13.36
CA PHE A 105 -1.03 -4.18 -12.17
C PHE A 105 -2.01 -3.03 -11.99
N VAL A 106 -3.19 -3.40 -11.46
CA VAL A 106 -4.15 -2.43 -10.92
C VAL A 106 -3.79 -2.13 -9.47
N ALA A 107 -3.51 -0.86 -9.22
CA ALA A 107 -3.26 -0.34 -7.89
C ALA A 107 -4.05 0.95 -7.71
N ARG A 108 -4.58 1.17 -6.51
CA ARG A 108 -5.25 2.42 -6.17
C ARG A 108 -4.34 3.30 -5.31
N PRO A 109 -4.30 4.62 -5.53
CA PRO A 109 -3.65 5.50 -4.57
C PRO A 109 -4.43 5.50 -3.25
N LEU A 110 -3.70 5.53 -2.13
CA LEU A 110 -4.31 5.56 -0.81
C LEU A 110 -4.16 6.94 -0.17
N ASP A 111 -2.94 7.46 -0.17
CA ASP A 111 -2.60 8.65 0.59
C ASP A 111 -1.21 9.17 0.26
N PHE A 112 -0.89 10.33 0.82
CA PHE A 112 0.45 10.89 0.87
C PHE A 112 0.90 10.95 2.33
N VAL A 113 1.80 10.06 2.75
CA VAL A 113 2.15 9.86 4.17
C VAL A 113 3.55 10.36 4.49
N SER A 114 3.73 10.98 5.65
CA SER A 114 5.08 11.18 6.20
C SER A 114 5.51 9.92 6.92
N VAL A 115 6.66 9.36 6.52
CA VAL A 115 7.33 8.29 7.27
C VAL A 115 8.27 8.92 8.30
N LYS A 116 8.19 8.47 9.55
CA LYS A 116 9.01 8.96 10.67
C LYS A 116 10.49 9.03 10.26
N GLY A 117 11.06 10.24 10.29
CA GLY A 117 12.44 10.53 9.86
C GLY A 117 12.58 11.17 8.47
N SER A 118 11.50 11.32 7.69
CA SER A 118 11.50 12.05 6.42
C SER A 118 10.44 13.15 6.40
N ALA A 119 10.88 14.39 6.14
CA ALA A 119 9.98 15.53 5.90
C ALA A 119 9.27 15.44 4.54
N ARG A 120 9.86 14.71 3.57
CA ARG A 120 9.19 14.41 2.30
C ARG A 120 8.18 13.29 2.53
N GLY A 121 6.91 13.61 2.36
CA GLY A 121 5.86 12.61 2.29
C GLY A 121 6.05 11.71 1.06
N VAL A 122 5.54 10.49 1.15
CA VAL A 122 5.61 9.48 0.11
C VAL A 122 4.20 9.07 -0.26
N ARG A 123 3.92 9.01 -1.57
CA ARG A 123 2.66 8.47 -2.06
C ARG A 123 2.65 6.96 -1.93
N ILE A 124 1.57 6.43 -1.35
CA ILE A 124 1.38 5.00 -1.16
C ILE A 124 0.16 4.51 -1.93
N TYR A 125 0.23 3.25 -2.34
CA TYR A 125 -0.78 2.60 -3.16
C TYR A 125 -1.14 1.24 -2.58
N GLU A 126 -2.40 0.83 -2.70
CA GLU A 126 -2.79 -0.56 -2.50
C GLU A 126 -2.65 -1.31 -3.82
N LEU A 127 -1.92 -2.43 -3.80
CA LEU A 127 -1.88 -3.36 -4.91
C LEU A 127 -3.12 -4.24 -4.88
N MET A 128 -3.97 -4.16 -5.91
CA MET A 128 -5.28 -4.81 -5.90
C MET A 128 -5.30 -6.11 -6.71
N ALA A 129 -4.72 -6.10 -7.92
CA ALA A 129 -4.74 -7.24 -8.82
C ALA A 129 -3.71 -7.08 -9.96
N GLU A 130 -3.44 -8.18 -10.66
CA GLU A 130 -2.81 -8.11 -11.98
C GLU A 130 -3.78 -7.49 -13.00
N ALA A 131 -3.26 -6.65 -13.89
CA ALA A 131 -4.07 -5.95 -14.88
C ALA A 131 -4.74 -6.91 -15.86
N ALA A 132 -4.19 -8.11 -16.08
CA ALA A 132 -4.79 -9.12 -16.94
C ALA A 132 -6.06 -9.76 -16.34
N THR A 133 -6.17 -9.81 -15.01
CA THR A 133 -7.24 -10.55 -14.30
C THR A 133 -8.16 -9.66 -13.48
N ALA A 134 -7.87 -8.36 -13.36
CA ALA A 134 -8.69 -7.42 -12.62
C ALA A 134 -10.08 -7.24 -13.26
N ASP A 135 -11.12 -7.42 -12.44
CA ASP A 135 -12.51 -7.19 -12.82
C ASP A 135 -12.86 -5.69 -12.90
N GLU A 136 -14.04 -5.38 -13.44
CA GLU A 136 -14.48 -3.98 -13.61
C GLU A 136 -14.71 -3.26 -12.28
N ARG A 137 -15.07 -4.00 -11.22
CA ARG A 137 -15.28 -3.43 -9.89
C ARG A 137 -13.95 -2.95 -9.31
N THR A 138 -12.90 -3.77 -9.36
CA THR A 138 -11.54 -3.42 -8.95
C THR A 138 -11.02 -2.20 -9.73
N ARG A 139 -11.20 -2.19 -11.07
CA ARG A 139 -10.79 -1.05 -11.91
C ARG A 139 -11.55 0.22 -11.58
N SER A 140 -12.85 0.12 -11.33
CA SER A 140 -13.69 1.27 -10.96
C SER A 140 -13.30 1.84 -9.61
N ILE A 141 -13.05 1.00 -8.60
CA ILE A 141 -12.54 1.44 -7.30
C ILE A 141 -11.19 2.14 -7.46
N ALA A 142 -10.28 1.59 -8.27
CA ALA A 142 -8.96 2.19 -8.48
C ALA A 142 -9.03 3.58 -9.15
N ARG A 143 -9.89 3.73 -10.16
CA ARG A 143 -10.14 5.03 -10.82
C ARG A 143 -10.75 6.05 -9.86
N LEU A 144 -11.85 5.67 -9.20
CA LEU A 144 -12.53 6.55 -8.23
C LEU A 144 -11.62 6.96 -7.08
N ALA A 145 -10.72 6.08 -6.63
CA ALA A 145 -9.75 6.40 -5.59
C ALA A 145 -8.72 7.44 -6.06
N GLY A 146 -8.31 7.39 -7.34
CA GLY A 146 -7.49 8.43 -7.96
C GLY A 146 -8.21 9.78 -7.96
N ASP A 147 -9.43 9.82 -8.49
CA ASP A 147 -10.24 11.03 -8.55
C ASP A 147 -10.52 11.60 -7.15
N ALA A 148 -10.77 10.74 -6.17
CA ALA A 148 -10.99 11.13 -4.78
C ALA A 148 -9.75 11.79 -4.17
N LEU A 149 -8.57 11.18 -4.34
CA LEU A 149 -7.33 11.71 -3.78
C LEU A 149 -6.92 13.02 -4.46
N ASP A 150 -7.05 13.11 -5.79
CA ASP A 150 -6.74 14.34 -6.54
C ASP A 150 -7.69 15.49 -6.16
N SER A 151 -8.97 15.19 -5.93
CA SER A 151 -9.94 16.17 -5.45
C SER A 151 -9.67 16.61 -4.02
N TYR A 152 -9.29 15.68 -3.15
CA TYR A 152 -8.87 15.98 -1.77
C TYR A 152 -7.62 16.88 -1.76
N LEU A 153 -6.58 16.54 -2.51
CA LEU A 153 -5.38 17.37 -2.60
C LEU A 153 -5.67 18.75 -3.20
N GLY A 154 -6.66 18.83 -4.09
CA GLY A 154 -7.17 20.08 -4.67
C GLY A 154 -8.15 20.86 -3.80
N ARG A 155 -8.36 20.47 -2.54
CA ARG A 155 -9.33 21.07 -1.60
C ARG A 155 -10.80 21.04 -2.04
N ARG A 156 -11.15 20.15 -2.98
CA ARG A 156 -12.53 19.94 -3.45
C ARG A 156 -13.17 18.82 -2.63
N TRP A 157 -13.50 19.13 -1.38
CA TRP A 157 -13.91 18.15 -0.36
C TRP A 157 -15.17 17.39 -0.73
N ASP A 158 -16.17 18.08 -1.29
CA ASP A 158 -17.43 17.45 -1.67
C ASP A 158 -17.25 16.50 -2.88
N GLU A 159 -16.42 16.87 -3.86
CA GLU A 159 -16.05 16.00 -4.99
C GLU A 159 -15.31 14.74 -4.52
N ALA A 160 -14.35 14.90 -3.60
CA ALA A 160 -13.62 13.79 -3.01
C ALA A 160 -14.54 12.86 -2.21
N ALA A 161 -15.42 13.42 -1.37
CA ALA A 161 -16.38 12.67 -0.58
C ALA A 161 -17.37 11.90 -1.46
N GLU A 162 -17.81 12.49 -2.57
CA GLU A 162 -18.70 11.85 -3.54
C GLU A 162 -18.02 10.65 -4.24
N CYS A 163 -16.74 10.76 -4.59
CA CYS A 163 -15.97 9.63 -5.12
C CYS A 163 -15.83 8.51 -4.07
N CYS A 164 -15.53 8.85 -2.82
CA CYS A 164 -15.48 7.88 -1.72
C CYS A 164 -16.83 7.18 -1.49
N ARG A 165 -17.94 7.93 -1.58
CA ARG A 165 -19.30 7.39 -1.47
C ARG A 165 -19.57 6.33 -2.53
N LYS A 166 -19.20 6.59 -3.79
CA LYS A 166 -19.29 5.61 -4.90
C LYS A 166 -18.42 4.38 -4.66
N ILE A 167 -17.22 4.54 -4.10
CA ILE A 167 -16.38 3.39 -3.70
C ILE A 167 -17.10 2.56 -2.62
N LEU A 168 -17.72 3.20 -1.63
CA LEU A 168 -18.46 2.52 -0.56
C LEU A 168 -19.75 1.85 -1.05
N GLU A 169 -20.36 2.31 -2.13
CA GLU A 169 -21.45 1.60 -2.81
C GLU A 169 -20.93 0.33 -3.51
N LEU A 170 -19.77 0.41 -4.15
CA LEU A 170 -19.12 -0.74 -4.77
C LEU A 170 -18.56 -1.71 -3.74
N ASN A 171 -18.07 -1.24 -2.60
CA ASN A 171 -17.45 -2.02 -1.54
C ASN A 171 -17.73 -1.39 -0.16
N HIS A 172 -18.81 -1.83 0.49
CA HIS A 172 -19.24 -1.27 1.79
C HIS A 172 -18.16 -1.35 2.90
N GLY A 173 -17.26 -2.33 2.82
CA GLY A 173 -16.17 -2.53 3.77
C GLY A 173 -14.90 -1.73 3.47
N ASP A 174 -14.91 -0.80 2.52
CA ASP A 174 -13.71 -0.12 2.06
C ASP A 174 -13.17 0.92 3.07
N GLU A 175 -12.17 0.50 3.84
CA GLU A 175 -11.54 1.35 4.87
C GLU A 175 -10.84 2.59 4.28
N PRO A 176 -10.06 2.50 3.17
CA PRO A 176 -9.44 3.69 2.60
C PRO A 176 -10.43 4.78 2.19
N ALA A 177 -11.55 4.40 1.55
CA ALA A 177 -12.60 5.34 1.18
C ALA A 177 -13.23 5.98 2.42
N ARG A 178 -13.48 5.20 3.49
CA ARG A 178 -14.05 5.73 4.74
C ARG A 178 -13.13 6.76 5.39
N ILE A 179 -11.84 6.43 5.54
CA ILE A 179 -10.84 7.31 6.15
C ILE A 179 -10.71 8.62 5.35
N LEU A 180 -10.69 8.55 4.01
CA LEU A 180 -10.61 9.76 3.18
C LEU A 180 -11.91 10.58 3.25
N MET A 181 -13.08 9.93 3.24
CA MET A 181 -14.38 10.60 3.36
C MET A 181 -14.51 11.34 4.70
N GLU A 182 -14.16 10.70 5.82
CA GLU A 182 -14.16 11.32 7.15
C GLU A 182 -13.26 12.56 7.21
N ARG A 183 -12.09 12.50 6.56
CA ARG A 183 -11.17 13.64 6.44
C ARG A 183 -11.77 14.78 5.61
N CYS A 184 -12.39 14.47 4.48
CA CYS A 184 -13.06 15.47 3.64
C CYS A 184 -14.18 16.19 4.40
N LEU A 185 -15.01 15.43 5.12
CA LEU A 185 -16.10 16.00 5.94
C LEU A 185 -15.55 16.93 7.03
N ARG A 186 -14.47 16.51 7.71
CA ARG A 186 -13.80 17.35 8.71
C ARG A 186 -13.25 18.63 8.11
N TYR A 187 -12.54 18.56 6.98
CA TYR A 187 -11.95 19.74 6.33
C TYR A 187 -12.97 20.65 5.66
N ARG A 188 -14.18 20.17 5.39
CA ARG A 188 -15.29 21.02 4.98
C ARG A 188 -15.78 21.90 6.12
N GLU A 189 -15.84 21.36 7.35
CA GLU A 189 -16.26 22.11 8.55
C GLU A 189 -15.14 22.96 9.13
N THR A 190 -13.91 22.45 9.11
CA THR A 190 -12.71 23.10 9.63
C THR A 190 -11.58 22.99 8.60
N PRO A 191 -11.53 23.91 7.62
CA PRO A 191 -10.53 23.88 6.57
C PRO A 191 -9.10 23.93 7.12
N PRO A 192 -8.16 23.21 6.50
CA PRO A 192 -6.76 23.28 6.88
C PRO A 192 -6.16 24.65 6.48
N PRO A 193 -5.03 25.05 7.10
CA PRO A 193 -4.39 26.33 6.83
C PRO A 193 -3.93 26.47 5.35
N GLU A 194 -3.57 27.68 4.94
CA GLU A 194 -3.15 27.95 3.55
C GLU A 194 -1.89 27.17 3.14
N ASP A 195 -0.99 26.89 4.08
CA ASP A 195 0.25 26.14 3.88
C ASP A 195 0.08 24.61 3.96
N TRP A 196 -1.16 24.11 3.98
CA TRP A 196 -1.44 22.68 4.04
C TRP A 196 -0.86 21.93 2.84
N ASP A 197 -0.05 20.92 3.16
CA ASP A 197 0.76 20.15 2.22
C ASP A 197 0.12 18.82 1.78
N GLY A 198 -1.10 18.53 2.24
CA GLY A 198 -1.79 17.27 1.93
C GLY A 198 -1.22 16.04 2.62
N ILE A 199 -0.13 16.19 3.39
CA ILE A 199 0.59 15.06 3.97
C ILE A 199 -0.11 14.58 5.23
N HIS A 200 -0.56 13.32 5.21
CA HIS A 200 -1.05 12.65 6.39
C HIS A 200 0.13 12.23 7.28
N ARG A 201 0.26 12.93 8.41
CA ARG A 201 1.27 12.66 9.43
C ARG A 201 0.72 11.62 10.40
N VAL A 202 1.09 10.36 10.19
CA VAL A 202 0.68 9.25 11.05
C VAL A 202 1.50 9.29 12.34
N GLU A 203 0.89 9.60 13.46
CA GLU A 203 1.54 9.50 14.77
C GLU A 203 1.75 8.01 15.11
N SER A 204 3.01 7.57 15.20
CA SER A 204 3.32 6.26 15.76
C SER A 204 3.09 6.31 17.28
N LYS A 205 2.12 5.55 17.80
CA LYS A 205 2.14 5.16 19.21
C LYS A 205 3.34 4.28 19.53
#